data_AF-A0A2N5KQF7-F1
#
_entry.id   AF-A0A2N5KQF7-F1
#
_cell.length_a   1.000
_cell.length_b   1.000
_cell.length_c   1.000
_cell.angle_alpha   90.00
_cell.angle_beta   90.00
_cell.angle_gamma   90.00
#
_symmetry.space_group_name_H-M   'P 1'
#
loop_
_entity.id
_entity.type
_entity.pdbx_description
1 polymer ?
#
loop_
_entity_poly.entity_id
_entity_poly.type
_entity_poly.pdbx_seq_one_letter_code
_entity_poly.pdbx_strand_id
1 'polypeptide(L)'
;MERRSHRSGPKVRRARPASSRGATGRPQSKPRARRARTLPPWITLLGSILFLATCFFLIFFVAKGCVAAQESTHIRKYVTSADSTLSDSANLGREELQGVLAGAAADPGAMDANALSSASDKARTYYLDALHNQEVPPGFEDAHHYMVSALGIRAEAMEDLASSAGGEPAEAGEVLAASVEDFKLSDAVIRDHYVPASEDALTQLGKRGDRSYLYEPAPFMDYEALGLETETAAGAPAPSDPNALHGLEILAVEIGGQPLYAGGNVLLTGSAEPVFFVSVTNGGEVLETGVPVEVVLNTSAERQALSATIERIEPGATATVEVSGFKPGQLNETVETTISVGPVEFEQNEDNNALTGTLTFGM
;
A
#
# COMPACT_ATOMS: atom_id res chain seq x y z
N MET A 1 37.11 28.72 53.48
CA MET A 1 36.19 28.47 54.60
C MET A 1 35.44 27.19 54.25
N GLU A 2 35.83 26.05 54.81
CA GLU A 2 35.28 25.51 56.08
C GLU A 2 33.77 25.23 55.94
N ARG A 3 33.21 24.05 56.21
CA ARG A 3 33.54 23.01 57.20
C ARG A 3 32.63 21.80 56.90
N ARG A 4 33.16 20.56 56.92
CA ARG A 4 32.97 19.54 57.98
C ARG A 4 31.53 19.00 58.12
N SER A 5 31.25 17.74 58.48
CA SER A 5 32.01 16.50 58.62
C SER A 5 31.11 15.51 59.39
N HIS A 6 31.27 14.21 59.13
CA HIS A 6 31.03 13.09 60.07
C HIS A 6 29.55 12.76 60.39
N ARG A 7 29.16 11.49 60.66
CA ARG A 7 29.87 10.50 61.48
C ARG A 7 29.22 9.09 61.41
N SER A 8 30.08 8.06 61.51
CA SER A 8 29.99 6.72 62.17
C SER A 8 28.76 5.83 61.95
N GLY A 9 28.85 4.51 61.63
CA GLY A 9 29.69 3.39 62.13
C GLY A 9 28.87 2.52 63.14
N PRO A 10 29.21 1.26 63.53
CA PRO A 10 30.24 0.31 63.07
C PRO A 10 29.78 -1.19 62.91
N LYS A 11 30.78 -2.04 62.60
CA LYS A 11 30.89 -3.50 62.42
C LYS A 11 30.35 -4.42 63.54
N VAL A 12 29.95 -5.66 63.20
CA VAL A 12 30.23 -6.89 64.02
C VAL A 12 30.45 -8.14 63.13
N ARG A 13 31.59 -8.82 63.36
CA ARG A 13 31.96 -10.19 62.91
C ARG A 13 31.32 -11.24 63.81
N ARG A 14 31.08 -12.46 63.32
CA ARG A 14 31.36 -13.68 64.12
C ARG A 14 31.57 -14.94 63.28
N ALA A 15 32.54 -15.73 63.74
CA ALA A 15 32.97 -17.01 63.21
C ALA A 15 32.44 -18.17 64.07
N ARG A 16 32.38 -19.36 63.45
CA ARG A 16 32.38 -20.77 63.94
C ARG A 16 32.67 -21.03 65.44
N PRO A 17 32.15 -22.14 66.04
CA PRO A 17 32.90 -23.42 66.03
C PRO A 17 32.05 -24.72 66.07
N ALA A 18 32.76 -25.84 66.23
CA ALA A 18 32.36 -27.23 66.06
C ALA A 18 32.11 -28.01 67.38
N SER A 19 31.58 -29.24 67.21
CA SER A 19 31.94 -30.49 67.92
C SER A 19 31.01 -31.13 68.99
N SER A 20 31.23 -32.46 69.11
CA SER A 20 30.84 -33.47 70.12
C SER A 20 29.56 -34.28 69.83
N ARG A 21 29.61 -35.59 69.51
CA ARG A 21 30.02 -36.84 70.22
C ARG A 21 29.04 -37.31 71.31
N GLY A 22 28.43 -38.49 71.12
CA GLY A 22 28.21 -39.46 72.22
C GLY A 22 26.91 -40.29 72.24
N ALA A 23 27.05 -41.59 71.92
CA ALA A 23 26.51 -42.77 72.64
C ALA A 23 25.06 -43.32 72.43
N THR A 24 25.03 -44.47 71.72
CA THR A 24 24.42 -45.79 72.06
C THR A 24 22.94 -45.95 72.46
N GLY A 25 22.22 -46.81 71.71
CA GLY A 25 21.03 -47.56 72.17
C GLY A 25 20.18 -48.17 71.04
N ARG A 26 20.30 -49.49 70.80
CA ARG A 26 19.40 -50.35 69.97
C ARG A 26 18.19 -50.80 70.84
N PRO A 27 17.09 -51.44 70.33
CA PRO A 27 16.83 -51.96 68.97
C PRO A 27 15.40 -51.74 68.37
N GLN A 28 15.31 -52.03 67.05
CA GLN A 28 14.19 -52.59 66.26
C GLN A 28 12.77 -51.99 66.31
N SER A 29 12.36 -51.39 65.17
CA SER A 29 11.07 -51.69 64.53
C SER A 29 11.21 -51.62 63.00
N LYS A 30 10.49 -52.50 62.31
CA LYS A 30 10.68 -52.92 60.90
C LYS A 30 10.23 -51.83 59.90
N PRO A 31 10.92 -51.65 58.75
CA PRO A 31 10.43 -50.79 57.68
C PRO A 31 9.41 -51.53 56.80
N ARG A 32 8.21 -50.97 56.63
CA ARG A 32 7.34 -51.29 55.49
C ARG A 32 7.89 -50.59 54.26
N ALA A 33 8.78 -51.26 53.54
CA ALA A 33 9.19 -50.85 52.21
C ALA A 33 7.98 -50.92 51.27
N ARG A 34 7.42 -49.76 50.90
CA ARG A 34 6.64 -49.65 49.67
C ARG A 34 7.60 -49.96 48.53
N ARG A 35 7.41 -51.11 47.87
CA ARG A 35 8.05 -51.42 46.58
C ARG A 35 7.62 -50.35 45.57
N ALA A 36 8.46 -49.33 45.40
CA ALA A 36 8.44 -48.57 44.15
C ALA A 36 8.91 -49.54 43.06
N ARG A 37 8.03 -49.86 42.11
CA ARG A 37 8.43 -50.53 40.88
C ARG A 37 9.40 -49.60 40.16
N THR A 38 10.70 -49.83 40.33
CA THR A 38 11.72 -49.16 39.54
C THR A 38 11.60 -49.69 38.12
N LEU A 39 11.17 -48.81 37.21
CA LEU A 39 11.19 -49.12 35.78
C LEU A 39 12.64 -49.47 35.36
N PRO A 40 12.82 -50.38 34.38
CA PRO A 40 14.13 -50.69 33.84
C PRO A 40 14.88 -49.40 33.41
N PRO A 41 16.18 -49.26 33.71
CA PRO A 41 16.93 -48.01 33.47
C PRO A 41 16.95 -47.55 32.00
N TRP A 42 16.78 -48.47 31.05
CA TRP A 42 16.67 -48.14 29.62
C TRP A 42 15.35 -47.44 29.26
N ILE A 43 14.25 -47.76 29.97
CA ILE A 43 12.93 -47.11 29.77
C ILE A 43 12.95 -45.68 30.32
N THR A 44 13.63 -45.44 31.46
CA THR A 44 13.79 -44.09 32.00
C THR A 44 14.69 -43.21 31.14
N LEU A 45 15.69 -43.80 30.46
CA LEU A 45 16.60 -43.08 29.58
C LEU A 45 15.92 -42.71 28.25
N LEU A 46 15.17 -43.64 27.65
CA LEU A 46 14.34 -43.34 26.46
C LEU A 46 13.24 -42.32 26.77
N GLY A 47 12.56 -42.46 27.91
CA GLY A 47 11.53 -41.51 28.33
C GLY A 47 12.06 -40.09 28.56
N SER A 48 13.27 -39.98 29.13
CA SER A 48 13.95 -38.70 29.33
C SER A 48 14.33 -38.02 28.01
N ILE A 49 14.87 -38.78 27.04
CA ILE A 49 15.23 -38.25 25.71
C ILE A 49 13.97 -37.81 24.95
N LEU A 50 12.90 -38.60 24.97
CA LEU A 50 11.64 -38.25 24.31
C LEU A 50 11.00 -37.00 24.95
N PHE A 51 11.05 -36.90 26.29
CA PHE A 51 10.56 -35.73 27.01
C PHE A 51 11.39 -34.48 26.68
N LEU A 52 12.72 -34.59 26.63
CA LEU A 52 13.59 -33.49 26.24
C LEU A 52 13.32 -33.02 24.81
N ALA A 53 13.17 -33.96 23.87
CA ALA A 53 12.83 -33.66 22.48
C ALA A 53 11.46 -32.98 22.36
N THR A 54 10.47 -33.45 23.13
CA THR A 54 9.12 -32.85 23.17
C THR A 54 9.16 -31.42 23.75
N CYS A 55 9.91 -31.20 24.83
CA CYS A 55 10.15 -29.87 25.38
C CYS A 55 10.83 -28.95 24.37
N PHE A 56 11.85 -29.42 23.66
CA PHE A 56 12.51 -28.62 22.61
C PHE A 56 11.55 -28.27 21.48
N PHE A 57 10.73 -29.22 21.04
CA PHE A 57 9.74 -29.00 19.99
C PHE A 57 8.68 -27.98 20.43
N LEU A 58 8.18 -28.09 21.67
CA LEU A 58 7.24 -27.13 22.24
C LEU A 58 7.87 -25.74 22.39
N ILE A 59 9.11 -25.63 22.88
CA ILE A 59 9.82 -24.36 22.99
C ILE A 59 10.01 -23.73 21.60
N PHE A 60 10.37 -24.52 20.59
CA PHE A 60 10.54 -24.03 19.22
C PHE A 60 9.22 -23.54 18.62
N PHE A 61 8.12 -24.27 18.81
CA PHE A 61 6.79 -23.88 18.31
C PHE A 61 6.20 -22.69 19.07
N VAL A 62 6.37 -22.61 20.39
CA VAL A 62 5.94 -21.46 21.20
C VAL A 62 6.78 -20.23 20.88
N ALA A 63 8.10 -20.37 20.72
CA ALA A 63 8.97 -19.26 20.31
C ALA A 63 8.63 -18.75 18.91
N LYS A 64 8.39 -19.64 17.94
CA LYS A 64 7.90 -19.23 16.61
C LYS A 64 6.52 -18.58 16.65
N GLY A 65 5.62 -19.06 17.52
CA GLY A 65 4.32 -18.45 17.76
C GLY A 65 4.41 -17.04 18.36
N CYS A 66 5.33 -16.81 19.29
CA CYS A 66 5.58 -15.48 19.87
C CYS A 66 6.21 -14.51 18.86
N VAL A 67 7.17 -14.97 18.05
CA VAL A 67 7.83 -14.12 17.04
C VAL A 67 6.85 -13.71 15.94
N ALA A 68 6.05 -14.64 15.41
CA ALA A 68 5.05 -14.34 14.38
C ALA A 68 3.93 -13.40 14.88
N ALA A 69 3.54 -13.52 16.15
CA ALA A 69 2.57 -12.62 16.77
C ALA A 69 3.12 -11.19 16.95
N GLN A 70 4.38 -11.06 17.36
CA GLN A 70 5.04 -9.76 17.54
C GLN A 70 5.24 -9.02 16.21
N GLU A 71 5.65 -9.73 15.16
CA GLU A 71 5.85 -9.19 13.81
C GLU A 71 4.53 -8.70 13.19
N SER A 72 3.43 -9.44 13.37
CA SER A 72 2.10 -9.00 12.91
C SER A 72 1.59 -7.74 13.60
N THR A 73 1.96 -7.56 14.87
CA THR A 73 1.56 -6.36 15.63
C THR A 73 2.35 -5.14 15.18
N HIS A 74 3.62 -5.31 14.80
CA HIS A 74 4.49 -4.25 14.33
C HIS A 74 4.03 -3.71 12.96
N ILE A 75 3.75 -4.60 11.99
CA ILE A 75 3.25 -4.21 10.67
C ILE A 75 1.93 -3.45 10.79
N ARG A 76 0.98 -3.97 11.58
CA ARG A 76 -0.31 -3.28 11.78
C ARG A 76 -0.13 -1.90 12.38
N LYS A 77 0.72 -1.76 13.41
CA LYS A 77 1.02 -0.46 14.03
C LYS A 77 1.61 0.51 13.02
N TYR A 78 2.57 0.06 12.21
CA TYR A 78 3.17 0.87 11.17
C TYR A 78 2.12 1.35 10.16
N VAL A 79 1.35 0.43 9.55
CA VAL A 79 0.31 0.77 8.56
C VAL A 79 -0.71 1.75 9.16
N THR A 80 -1.20 1.48 10.37
CA THR A 80 -2.16 2.36 11.05
C THR A 80 -1.56 3.75 11.36
N SER A 81 -0.28 3.80 11.74
CA SER A 81 0.40 5.07 12.04
C SER A 81 0.67 5.88 10.79
N ALA A 82 1.14 5.24 9.72
CA ALA A 82 1.37 5.87 8.41
C ALA A 82 0.06 6.45 7.87
N ASP A 83 -1.01 5.65 7.95
CA ASP A 83 -2.36 6.04 7.56
C ASP A 83 -2.89 7.24 8.36
N SER A 84 -2.68 7.24 9.68
CA SER A 84 -3.04 8.36 10.56
C SER A 84 -2.30 9.63 10.15
N THR A 85 -0.98 9.57 9.93
CA THR A 85 -0.18 10.74 9.53
C THR A 85 -0.64 11.30 8.18
N LEU A 86 -0.89 10.43 7.20
CA LEU A 86 -1.38 10.85 5.87
C LEU A 86 -2.79 11.44 5.95
N SER A 87 -3.67 10.85 6.77
CA SER A 87 -5.02 11.36 7.00
C SER A 87 -5.02 12.71 7.72
N ASP A 88 -4.17 12.88 8.73
CA ASP A 88 -3.99 14.16 9.44
C ASP A 88 -3.44 15.23 8.49
N SER A 89 -2.49 14.87 7.62
CA SER A 89 -2.01 15.76 6.55
C SER A 89 -3.13 16.13 5.56
N ALA A 90 -3.93 15.17 5.10
CA ALA A 90 -5.05 15.48 4.19
C ALA A 90 -6.13 16.35 4.86
N ASN A 91 -6.41 16.14 6.15
CA ASN A 91 -7.34 16.98 6.89
C ASN A 91 -6.81 18.40 7.07
N LEU A 92 -5.50 18.58 7.28
CA LEU A 92 -4.87 19.91 7.28
C LEU A 92 -5.16 20.66 5.98
N GLY A 93 -5.02 19.99 4.82
CA GLY A 93 -5.33 20.60 3.53
C GLY A 93 -6.82 20.95 3.37
N ARG A 94 -7.71 19.99 3.57
CA ARG A 94 -9.16 20.18 3.32
C ARG A 94 -9.88 21.06 4.34
N GLU A 95 -9.53 20.93 5.63
CA GLU A 95 -10.28 21.59 6.71
C GLU A 95 -9.69 22.94 7.08
N GLU A 96 -8.37 23.09 6.98
CA GLU A 96 -7.68 24.33 7.36
C GLU A 96 -7.23 25.13 6.14
N LEU A 97 -6.42 24.53 5.25
CA LEU A 97 -5.81 25.26 4.15
C LEU A 97 -6.84 25.71 3.10
N GLN A 98 -7.78 24.85 2.73
CA GLN A 98 -8.79 25.15 1.72
C GLN A 98 -9.61 26.40 2.07
N GLY A 99 -9.94 26.60 3.36
CA GLY A 99 -10.63 27.80 3.82
C GLY A 99 -9.75 29.06 3.75
N VAL A 100 -8.44 28.91 3.98
CA VAL A 100 -7.46 30.01 3.90
C VAL A 100 -7.19 30.42 2.45
N LEU A 101 -7.19 29.45 1.53
CA LEU A 101 -7.00 29.68 0.10
C LEU A 101 -8.30 30.06 -0.62
N ALA A 102 -9.44 30.01 0.05
CA ALA A 102 -10.73 30.39 -0.52
C ALA A 102 -10.71 31.88 -0.95
N GLY A 103 -10.76 32.12 -2.26
CA GLY A 103 -10.67 33.47 -2.83
C GLY A 103 -9.24 33.97 -3.08
N ALA A 104 -8.21 33.22 -2.67
CA ALA A 104 -6.81 33.54 -2.98
C ALA A 104 -6.53 33.52 -4.49
N ALA A 105 -7.30 32.73 -5.26
CA ALA A 105 -7.26 32.77 -6.72
C ALA A 105 -7.66 34.15 -7.31
N ALA A 106 -8.53 34.90 -6.62
CA ALA A 106 -8.98 36.22 -7.06
C ALA A 106 -8.15 37.37 -6.44
N ASP A 107 -7.67 37.18 -5.21
CA ASP A 107 -6.81 38.13 -4.50
C ASP A 107 -5.74 37.39 -3.67
N PRO A 108 -4.59 37.03 -4.27
CA PRO A 108 -3.51 36.34 -3.57
C PRO A 108 -2.95 37.14 -2.38
N GLY A 109 -3.05 38.47 -2.42
CA GLY A 109 -2.58 39.35 -1.34
C GLY A 109 -3.44 39.29 -0.09
N ALA A 110 -4.65 38.73 -0.16
CA ALA A 110 -5.58 38.61 0.97
C ALA A 110 -5.39 37.34 1.81
N MET A 111 -4.46 36.45 1.44
CA MET A 111 -4.17 35.22 2.19
C MET A 111 -3.76 35.53 3.64
N ASP A 112 -4.32 34.79 4.60
CA ASP A 112 -3.98 34.96 6.02
C ASP A 112 -2.60 34.35 6.32
N ALA A 113 -1.58 35.22 6.42
CA ALA A 113 -0.21 34.82 6.71
C ALA A 113 -0.04 34.05 8.02
N ASN A 114 -0.85 34.33 9.06
CA ASN A 114 -0.76 33.59 10.32
C ASN A 114 -1.34 32.18 10.18
N ALA A 115 -2.45 32.05 9.44
CA ALA A 115 -3.04 30.74 9.16
C ALA A 115 -2.11 29.88 8.30
N LEU A 116 -1.49 30.46 7.26
CA LEU A 116 -0.51 29.77 6.43
C LEU A 116 0.74 29.36 7.21
N SER A 117 1.27 30.23 8.07
CA SER A 117 2.41 29.88 8.93
C SER A 117 2.06 28.74 9.89
N SER A 118 0.86 28.76 10.50
CA SER A 118 0.41 27.67 11.37
C SER A 118 0.22 26.36 10.60
N ALA A 119 -0.26 26.41 9.36
CA ALA A 119 -0.42 25.24 8.52
C ALA A 119 0.95 24.67 8.12
N SER A 120 1.91 25.54 7.74
CA SER A 120 3.29 25.16 7.40
C SER A 120 3.98 24.44 8.56
N ASP A 121 3.84 24.95 9.79
CA ASP A 121 4.40 24.31 10.98
C ASP A 121 3.83 22.89 11.22
N LYS A 122 2.53 22.69 10.96
CA LYS A 122 1.89 21.37 11.06
C LYS A 122 2.36 20.44 9.95
N ALA A 123 2.38 20.89 8.69
CA ALA A 123 2.86 20.11 7.56
C ALA A 123 4.30 19.63 7.77
N ARG A 124 5.17 20.53 8.24
CA ARG A 124 6.56 20.21 8.61
C ARG A 124 6.64 19.21 9.76
N THR A 125 5.74 19.28 10.74
CA THR A 125 5.67 18.29 11.82
C THR A 125 5.34 16.91 11.28
N TYR A 126 4.34 16.77 10.40
CA TYR A 126 4.01 15.48 9.79
C TYR A 126 5.15 14.91 8.96
N TYR A 127 5.85 15.75 8.18
CA TYR A 127 7.03 15.35 7.43
C TYR A 127 8.16 14.85 8.35
N LEU A 128 8.49 15.58 9.41
CA LEU A 128 9.56 15.20 10.34
C LEU A 128 9.20 13.94 11.14
N ASP A 129 7.95 13.78 11.55
CA ASP A 129 7.47 12.57 12.23
C ASP A 129 7.58 11.34 11.32
N ALA A 130 7.24 11.48 10.03
CA ALA A 130 7.44 10.43 9.05
C ALA A 130 8.94 10.14 8.84
N LEU A 131 9.75 11.17 8.60
CA LEU A 131 11.19 11.05 8.31
C LEU A 131 11.97 10.41 9.48
N HIS A 132 11.58 10.70 10.72
CA HIS A 132 12.24 10.18 11.92
C HIS A 132 11.64 8.87 12.41
N ASN A 133 10.69 8.28 11.69
CA ASN A 133 10.12 6.99 12.06
C ASN A 133 11.18 5.88 11.97
N GLN A 134 11.59 5.34 13.11
CA GLN A 134 12.58 4.26 13.21
C GLN A 134 11.94 2.86 13.19
N GLU A 135 10.60 2.78 13.14
CA GLU A 135 9.84 1.53 13.26
C GLU A 135 9.28 1.05 11.90
N VAL A 136 9.99 1.34 10.79
CA VAL A 136 9.60 0.85 9.46
C VAL A 136 9.82 -0.67 9.38
N PRO A 137 8.76 -1.48 9.15
CA PRO A 137 8.90 -2.92 9.01
C PRO A 137 9.68 -3.29 7.74
N PRO A 138 10.44 -4.40 7.74
CA PRO A 138 11.07 -4.90 6.52
C PRO A 138 10.05 -5.14 5.40
N GLY A 139 10.37 -4.71 4.19
CA GLY A 139 9.50 -4.76 3.01
C GLY A 139 8.66 -3.49 2.78
N PHE A 140 8.60 -2.58 3.74
CA PHE A 140 7.88 -1.30 3.62
C PHE A 140 8.80 -0.11 3.32
N GLU A 141 10.09 -0.33 3.06
CA GLU A 141 11.06 0.75 2.87
C GLU A 141 10.69 1.65 1.69
N ASP A 142 10.29 1.07 0.56
CA ASP A 142 9.89 1.82 -0.63
C ASP A 142 8.60 2.60 -0.39
N ALA A 143 7.58 1.95 0.19
CA ALA A 143 6.34 2.61 0.59
C ALA A 143 6.62 3.79 1.54
N HIS A 144 7.44 3.57 2.57
CA HIS A 144 7.80 4.60 3.52
C HIS A 144 8.51 5.78 2.85
N HIS A 145 9.40 5.50 1.89
CA HIS A 145 10.07 6.52 1.12
C HIS A 145 9.08 7.42 0.37
N TYR A 146 8.11 6.84 -0.34
CA TYR A 146 7.08 7.62 -1.05
C TYR A 146 6.22 8.47 -0.12
N MET A 147 5.86 7.94 1.06
CA MET A 147 5.12 8.70 2.08
C MET A 147 5.93 9.91 2.56
N VAL A 148 7.21 9.71 2.88
CA VAL A 148 8.12 10.79 3.32
C VAL A 148 8.28 11.84 2.22
N SER A 149 8.45 11.42 0.97
CA SER A 149 8.54 12.32 -0.18
C SER A 149 7.27 13.15 -0.37
N ALA A 150 6.08 12.54 -0.34
CA ALA A 150 4.82 13.25 -0.49
C ALA A 150 4.60 14.29 0.63
N LEU A 151 4.88 13.91 1.89
CA LEU A 151 4.79 14.83 3.02
C LEU A 151 5.82 15.95 2.96
N GLY A 152 7.03 15.65 2.45
CA GLY A 152 8.08 16.65 2.22
C GLY A 152 7.66 17.70 1.19
N ILE A 153 7.12 17.26 0.05
CA ILE A 153 6.59 18.14 -1.00
C ILE A 153 5.51 19.07 -0.43
N ARG A 154 4.55 18.51 0.33
CA ARG A 154 3.50 19.31 0.99
C ARG A 154 4.07 20.32 1.99
N ALA A 155 5.08 19.94 2.76
CA ALA A 155 5.71 20.82 3.74
C ALA A 155 6.44 21.99 3.09
N GLU A 156 7.20 21.73 2.02
CA GLU A 156 7.93 22.75 1.24
C GLU A 156 6.96 23.71 0.54
N ALA A 157 5.98 23.19 -0.19
CA ALA A 157 4.95 24.01 -0.84
C ALA A 157 4.19 24.91 0.16
N MET A 158 3.95 24.42 1.37
CA MET A 158 3.29 25.22 2.41
C MET A 158 4.20 26.26 3.07
N GLU A 159 5.49 25.99 3.17
CA GLU A 159 6.50 26.95 3.61
C GLU A 159 6.65 28.10 2.59
N ASP A 160 6.64 27.78 1.30
CA ASP A 160 6.69 28.78 0.22
C ASP A 160 5.45 29.66 0.23
N LEU A 161 4.25 29.06 0.34
CA LEU A 161 2.99 29.80 0.51
C LEU A 161 3.04 30.74 1.71
N ALA A 162 3.45 30.24 2.87
CA ALA A 162 3.52 31.04 4.10
C ALA A 162 4.53 32.19 3.96
N SER A 163 5.63 31.98 3.25
CA SER A 163 6.67 32.99 3.01
C SER A 163 6.24 34.07 2.02
N SER A 164 5.39 33.73 1.05
CA SER A 164 4.83 34.67 0.07
C SER A 164 3.65 35.51 0.61
N ALA A 165 3.03 35.06 1.69
CA ALA A 165 1.83 35.69 2.26
C ALA A 165 2.11 37.12 2.73
N GLY A 166 1.30 38.08 2.27
CA GLY A 166 1.49 39.51 2.55
C GLY A 166 2.58 40.20 1.71
N GLY A 167 3.16 39.49 0.74
CA GLY A 167 4.06 40.03 -0.29
C GLY A 167 3.32 40.70 -1.45
N GLU A 168 4.03 40.91 -2.56
CA GLU A 168 3.44 41.47 -3.78
C GLU A 168 2.43 40.49 -4.41
N PRO A 169 1.21 40.93 -4.78
CA PRO A 169 0.15 40.02 -5.21
C PRO A 169 0.48 39.15 -6.44
N ALA A 170 1.30 39.66 -7.36
CA ALA A 170 1.71 38.90 -8.55
C ALA A 170 2.65 37.73 -8.17
N GLU A 171 3.61 37.98 -7.28
CA GLU A 171 4.54 36.97 -6.77
C GLU A 171 3.81 35.92 -5.91
N ALA A 172 2.91 36.38 -5.03
CA ALA A 172 2.07 35.48 -4.23
C ALA A 172 1.16 34.60 -5.10
N GLY A 173 0.68 35.11 -6.24
CA GLY A 173 -0.10 34.34 -7.21
C GLY A 173 0.72 33.26 -7.92
N GLU A 174 1.97 33.57 -8.32
CA GLU A 174 2.88 32.60 -8.93
C GLU A 174 3.27 31.49 -7.95
N VAL A 175 3.59 31.85 -6.70
CA VAL A 175 3.87 30.88 -5.64
C VAL A 175 2.64 30.01 -5.36
N LEU A 176 1.44 30.60 -5.27
CA LEU A 176 0.21 29.85 -5.08
C LEU A 176 -0.01 28.80 -6.18
N ALA A 177 0.20 29.17 -7.44
CA ALA A 177 0.05 28.23 -8.55
C ALA A 177 1.08 27.08 -8.47
N ALA A 178 2.34 27.39 -8.18
CA ALA A 178 3.39 26.39 -8.02
C ALA A 178 3.08 25.42 -6.85
N SER A 179 2.68 25.95 -5.70
CA SER A 179 2.35 25.13 -4.53
C SER A 179 1.14 24.24 -4.75
N VAL A 180 0.14 24.67 -5.53
CA VAL A 180 -0.98 23.83 -5.93
C VAL A 180 -0.51 22.63 -6.76
N GLU A 181 0.40 22.83 -7.71
CA GLU A 181 0.98 21.72 -8.49
C GLU A 181 1.75 20.75 -7.60
N ASP A 182 2.51 21.26 -6.63
CA ASP A 182 3.22 20.42 -5.67
C ASP A 182 2.26 19.61 -4.79
N PHE A 183 1.14 20.19 -4.36
CA PHE A 183 0.10 19.44 -3.64
C PHE A 183 -0.49 18.32 -4.50
N LYS A 184 -0.79 18.58 -5.78
CA LYS A 184 -1.28 17.54 -6.71
C LYS A 184 -0.25 16.45 -6.97
N LEU A 185 1.02 16.83 -7.14
CA LEU A 185 2.13 15.89 -7.28
C LEU A 185 2.24 15.00 -6.03
N SER A 186 2.09 15.57 -4.84
CA SER A 186 2.11 14.79 -3.59
C SER A 186 0.96 13.77 -3.52
N ASP A 187 -0.23 14.13 -3.99
CA ASP A 187 -1.38 13.23 -4.05
C ASP A 187 -1.14 12.09 -5.06
N ALA A 188 -0.54 12.39 -6.21
CA ALA A 188 -0.16 11.38 -7.20
C ALA A 188 0.91 10.43 -6.66
N VAL A 189 1.94 10.91 -5.95
CA VAL A 189 2.95 10.05 -5.31
C VAL A 189 2.29 9.09 -4.30
N ILE A 190 1.29 9.55 -3.56
CA ILE A 190 0.57 8.66 -2.63
C ILE A 190 -0.21 7.59 -3.39
N ARG A 191 -1.05 8.00 -4.34
CA ARG A 191 -1.94 7.11 -5.09
C ARG A 191 -1.18 6.11 -5.96
N ASP A 192 -0.20 6.60 -6.70
CA ASP A 192 0.45 5.84 -7.77
C ASP A 192 1.70 5.07 -7.28
N HIS A 193 2.23 5.40 -6.10
CA HIS A 193 3.43 4.75 -5.56
C HIS A 193 3.29 4.24 -4.12
N TYR A 194 2.87 5.06 -3.17
CA TYR A 194 2.76 4.63 -1.76
C TYR A 194 1.75 3.49 -1.57
N VAL A 195 0.53 3.64 -2.12
CA VAL A 195 -0.53 2.64 -1.96
C VAL A 195 -0.13 1.31 -2.61
N PRO A 196 0.30 1.26 -3.89
CA PRO A 196 0.76 0.02 -4.51
C PRO A 196 1.94 -0.63 -3.76
N ALA A 197 2.96 0.15 -3.39
CA ALA A 197 4.12 -0.40 -2.66
C ALA A 197 3.72 -0.99 -1.29
N SER A 198 2.74 -0.37 -0.61
CA SER A 198 2.21 -0.88 0.66
C SER A 198 1.42 -2.18 0.46
N GLU A 199 0.64 -2.29 -0.61
CA GLU A 199 -0.10 -3.52 -0.96
C GLU A 199 0.85 -4.67 -1.33
N ASP A 200 1.91 -4.37 -2.07
CA ASP A 200 2.95 -5.33 -2.42
C ASP A 200 3.68 -5.84 -1.18
N ALA A 201 4.07 -4.93 -0.28
CA ALA A 201 4.69 -5.28 1.00
C ALA A 201 3.80 -6.21 1.83
N LEU A 202 2.51 -5.87 1.97
CA LEU A 202 1.52 -6.70 2.67
C LEU A 202 1.36 -8.07 2.00
N THR A 203 1.41 -8.13 0.67
CA THR A 203 1.30 -9.38 -0.09
C THR A 203 2.52 -10.27 0.10
N GLN A 204 3.72 -9.73 -0.03
CA GLN A 204 4.99 -10.46 0.14
C GLN A 204 5.12 -11.04 1.56
N LEU A 205 4.63 -10.33 2.57
CA LEU A 205 4.63 -10.76 3.97
C LEU A 205 3.49 -11.73 4.32
N GLY A 206 2.61 -12.07 3.37
CA GLY A 206 1.44 -12.92 3.62
C GLY A 206 0.40 -12.29 4.54
N LYS A 207 0.34 -10.95 4.60
CA LYS A 207 -0.51 -10.12 5.46
C LYS A 207 -1.65 -9.43 4.72
N ARG A 208 -2.16 -10.02 3.64
CA ARG A 208 -3.28 -9.46 2.85
C ARG A 208 -4.51 -9.07 3.68
N GLY A 209 -4.76 -9.72 4.82
CA GLY A 209 -5.86 -9.36 5.73
C GLY A 209 -5.68 -7.99 6.42
N ASP A 210 -4.44 -7.52 6.57
CA ASP A 210 -4.14 -6.20 7.11
C ASP A 210 -4.26 -5.08 6.05
N ARG A 211 -4.56 -5.41 4.77
CA ARG A 211 -4.92 -4.43 3.72
C ARG A 211 -6.13 -3.57 4.12
N SER A 212 -7.02 -4.10 4.95
CA SER A 212 -8.17 -3.35 5.47
C SER A 212 -7.79 -2.14 6.35
N TYR A 213 -6.54 -2.05 6.80
CA TYR A 213 -6.01 -0.90 7.53
C TYR A 213 -5.22 0.06 6.65
N LEU A 214 -4.99 -0.28 5.38
CA LEU A 214 -4.41 0.63 4.40
C LEU A 214 -5.56 1.43 3.80
N TYR A 215 -5.79 2.63 4.31
CA TYR A 215 -6.79 3.53 3.74
C TYR A 215 -6.11 4.37 2.67
N GLU A 216 -6.81 4.58 1.55
CA GLU A 216 -6.35 5.48 0.51
C GLU A 216 -6.68 6.91 0.98
N PRO A 217 -5.68 7.75 1.31
CA PRO A 217 -5.94 9.08 1.82
C PRO A 217 -6.74 9.86 0.78
N ALA A 218 -7.73 10.63 1.24
CA ALA A 218 -8.39 11.58 0.36
C ALA A 218 -7.34 12.56 -0.22
N PRO A 219 -7.60 13.13 -1.42
CA PRO A 219 -6.76 14.20 -1.95
C PRO A 219 -6.53 15.30 -0.90
N PHE A 220 -5.35 15.90 -0.93
CA PHE A 220 -4.94 16.89 0.08
C PHE A 220 -5.92 18.06 0.16
N MET A 221 -6.49 18.48 -0.98
CA MET A 221 -7.53 19.49 -1.06
C MET A 221 -8.55 19.15 -2.13
N ASP A 222 -9.72 19.80 -2.05
CA ASP A 222 -10.66 19.85 -3.15
C ASP A 222 -10.24 20.97 -4.13
N TYR A 223 -9.39 20.61 -5.10
CA TYR A 223 -8.84 21.55 -6.08
C TYR A 223 -9.93 22.12 -7.00
N GLU A 224 -10.95 21.32 -7.33
CA GLU A 224 -12.08 21.74 -8.16
C GLU A 224 -12.88 22.84 -7.46
N ALA A 225 -13.20 22.65 -6.17
CA ALA A 225 -13.96 23.63 -5.38
C ALA A 225 -13.24 24.98 -5.23
N LEU A 226 -11.91 25.00 -5.34
CA LEU A 226 -11.12 26.22 -5.28
C LEU A 226 -10.96 26.92 -6.63
N GLY A 227 -11.42 26.31 -7.73
CA GLY A 227 -11.15 26.80 -9.09
C GLY A 227 -9.65 26.80 -9.40
N LEU A 228 -8.87 26.00 -8.67
CA LEU A 228 -7.42 25.81 -8.84
C LEU A 228 -7.17 24.60 -9.77
N GLU A 229 -8.03 24.52 -10.78
CA GLU A 229 -7.94 23.65 -11.94
C GLU A 229 -6.73 24.09 -12.77
N THR A 230 -5.56 23.64 -12.36
CA THR A 230 -4.47 23.36 -13.28
C THR A 230 -4.61 21.91 -13.73
N GLU A 231 -4.61 21.69 -15.04
CA GLU A 231 -4.49 20.36 -15.63
C GLU A 231 -3.36 19.62 -14.93
N THR A 232 -3.71 18.57 -14.18
CA THR A 232 -2.85 17.82 -13.27
C THR A 232 -1.45 17.58 -13.82
N ALA A 233 -0.42 18.24 -13.27
CA ALA A 233 0.97 17.85 -13.46
C ALA A 233 1.33 16.63 -12.58
N ALA A 234 0.71 15.51 -12.89
CA ALA A 234 1.24 14.19 -12.54
C ALA A 234 1.38 13.42 -13.84
N GLY A 235 2.51 13.64 -14.53
CA GLY A 235 2.85 12.87 -15.73
C GLY A 235 1.99 13.12 -16.96
N ALA A 236 1.35 14.29 -17.09
CA ALA A 236 0.71 14.67 -18.34
C ALA A 236 1.75 14.58 -19.48
N PRO A 237 1.46 13.87 -20.58
CA PRO A 237 2.06 14.23 -21.86
C PRO A 237 1.87 15.75 -22.02
N ALA A 238 2.77 16.45 -22.69
CA ALA A 238 2.50 17.83 -23.12
C ALA A 238 1.04 17.90 -23.63
N PRO A 239 0.27 18.95 -23.30
CA PRO A 239 -1.16 19.02 -23.64
C PRO A 239 -1.34 18.51 -25.05
N SER A 240 -2.12 17.43 -25.19
CA SER A 240 -2.34 16.72 -26.44
C SER A 240 -2.66 17.76 -27.51
N ASP A 241 -1.76 17.94 -28.49
CA ASP A 241 -1.92 18.99 -29.48
C ASP A 241 -3.17 18.67 -30.30
N PRO A 242 -4.26 19.47 -30.22
CA PRO A 242 -5.50 19.16 -30.91
C PRO A 242 -5.35 19.17 -32.44
N ASN A 243 -4.22 19.65 -32.97
CA ASN A 243 -3.88 19.61 -34.39
C ASN A 243 -3.03 18.40 -34.77
N ALA A 244 -2.46 17.68 -33.81
CA ALA A 244 -1.72 16.45 -34.07
C ALA A 244 -2.68 15.28 -34.31
N LEU A 245 -2.22 14.27 -35.04
CA LEU A 245 -3.04 13.10 -35.33
C LEU A 245 -3.13 12.22 -34.08
N HIS A 246 -4.33 12.05 -33.54
CA HIS A 246 -4.64 11.07 -32.52
C HIS A 246 -5.34 9.87 -33.15
N GLY A 247 -5.04 8.66 -32.67
CA GLY A 247 -5.68 7.46 -33.19
C GLY A 247 -5.20 6.20 -32.52
N LEU A 248 -6.15 5.44 -31.99
CA LEU A 248 -5.96 4.09 -31.53
C LEU A 248 -6.56 3.12 -32.53
N GLU A 249 -6.07 1.88 -32.51
CA GLU A 249 -6.72 0.78 -33.22
C GLU A 249 -6.52 -0.53 -32.46
N ILE A 250 -7.54 -1.37 -32.48
CA ILE A 250 -7.40 -2.75 -32.04
C ILE A 250 -6.62 -3.52 -33.12
N LEU A 251 -5.38 -3.89 -32.81
CA LEU A 251 -4.54 -4.70 -33.71
C LEU A 251 -4.94 -6.17 -33.66
N ALA A 252 -5.15 -6.71 -32.46
CA ALA A 252 -5.46 -8.11 -32.24
C ALA A 252 -6.20 -8.33 -30.92
N VAL A 253 -7.06 -9.35 -30.89
CA VAL A 253 -7.66 -9.88 -29.67
C VAL A 253 -7.40 -11.37 -29.63
N GLU A 254 -6.90 -11.88 -28.51
CA GLU A 254 -6.75 -13.31 -28.26
C GLU A 254 -7.56 -13.75 -27.05
N ILE A 255 -8.18 -14.92 -27.15
CA ILE A 255 -8.97 -15.53 -26.07
C ILE A 255 -8.45 -16.96 -25.88
N GLY A 256 -7.88 -17.25 -24.70
CA GLY A 256 -7.32 -18.57 -24.43
C GLY A 256 -6.25 -19.01 -25.44
N GLY A 257 -5.47 -18.06 -25.98
CA GLY A 257 -4.44 -18.30 -27.00
C GLY A 257 -4.98 -18.55 -28.43
N GLN A 258 -6.25 -18.26 -28.69
CA GLN A 258 -6.86 -18.29 -30.02
C GLN A 258 -7.17 -16.85 -30.47
N PRO A 259 -6.85 -16.45 -31.70
CA PRO A 259 -7.18 -15.12 -32.20
C PRO A 259 -8.69 -15.00 -32.43
N LEU A 260 -9.29 -13.91 -31.95
CA LEU A 260 -10.64 -13.48 -32.29
C LEU A 260 -10.58 -12.43 -33.40
N TYR A 261 -11.21 -12.74 -34.53
CA TYR A 261 -11.41 -11.78 -35.63
C TYR A 261 -12.79 -11.15 -35.55
N ALA A 262 -12.97 -9.98 -36.16
CA ALA A 262 -14.27 -9.34 -36.27
C ALA A 262 -15.31 -10.27 -36.92
N GLY A 263 -16.45 -10.49 -36.24
CA GLY A 263 -17.49 -11.44 -36.61
C GLY A 263 -17.08 -12.92 -36.53
N GLY A 264 -15.87 -13.21 -36.05
CA GLY A 264 -15.34 -14.55 -35.87
C GLY A 264 -15.85 -15.20 -34.59
N ASN A 265 -15.55 -16.50 -34.44
CA ASN A 265 -15.90 -17.28 -33.27
C ASN A 265 -14.67 -17.98 -32.68
N VAL A 266 -14.48 -17.87 -31.37
CA VAL A 266 -13.48 -18.66 -30.61
C VAL A 266 -14.19 -19.77 -29.83
N LEU A 267 -13.63 -20.99 -29.87
CA LEU A 267 -14.08 -22.12 -29.05
C LEU A 267 -13.15 -22.27 -27.84
N LEU A 268 -13.67 -22.04 -26.65
CA LEU A 268 -12.98 -22.39 -25.40
C LEU A 268 -13.41 -23.77 -24.94
N THR A 269 -12.47 -24.70 -24.82
CA THR A 269 -12.76 -26.05 -24.34
C THR A 269 -12.61 -26.14 -22.82
N GLY A 270 -13.56 -26.82 -22.17
CA GLY A 270 -13.60 -26.99 -20.72
C GLY A 270 -14.20 -25.78 -19.97
N SER A 271 -14.29 -25.89 -18.65
CA SER A 271 -14.80 -24.83 -17.75
C SER A 271 -13.76 -23.74 -17.47
N ALA A 272 -12.99 -23.35 -18.48
CA ALA A 272 -11.97 -22.32 -18.35
C ALA A 272 -12.62 -20.93 -18.23
N GLU A 273 -12.16 -20.13 -17.27
CA GLU A 273 -12.50 -18.72 -17.20
C GLU A 273 -11.90 -18.01 -18.43
N PRO A 274 -12.70 -17.26 -19.21
CA PRO A 274 -12.17 -16.57 -20.38
C PRO A 274 -11.22 -15.45 -19.95
N VAL A 275 -10.05 -15.41 -20.60
CA VAL A 275 -9.05 -14.36 -20.46
C VAL A 275 -8.80 -13.77 -21.84
N PHE A 276 -8.87 -12.45 -21.92
CA PHE A 276 -8.70 -11.67 -23.15
C PHE A 276 -7.35 -10.97 -23.13
N PHE A 277 -6.57 -11.13 -24.19
CA PHE A 277 -5.41 -10.29 -24.46
C PHE A 277 -5.75 -9.36 -25.61
N VAL A 278 -5.78 -8.06 -25.34
CA VAL A 278 -6.15 -7.04 -26.33
C VAL A 278 -4.90 -6.24 -26.67
N SER A 279 -4.45 -6.33 -27.92
CA SER A 279 -3.34 -5.56 -28.46
C SER A 279 -3.87 -4.31 -29.16
N VAL A 280 -3.40 -3.15 -28.71
CA VAL A 280 -3.81 -1.83 -29.19
C VAL A 280 -2.59 -1.13 -29.77
N THR A 281 -2.74 -0.58 -30.98
CA THR A 281 -1.73 0.23 -31.64
C THR A 281 -2.11 1.70 -31.58
N ASN A 282 -1.14 2.57 -31.28
CA ASN A 282 -1.29 4.01 -31.44
C ASN A 282 -0.84 4.38 -32.86
N GLY A 283 -1.79 4.66 -33.73
CA GLY A 283 -1.56 5.12 -35.10
C GLY A 283 -1.33 6.63 -35.23
N GLY A 284 -1.44 7.36 -34.11
CA GLY A 284 -1.25 8.80 -34.03
C GLY A 284 0.22 9.23 -33.95
N GLU A 285 0.41 10.55 -33.88
CA GLU A 285 1.69 11.24 -33.71
C GLU A 285 1.98 11.59 -32.25
N VAL A 286 0.99 11.45 -31.36
CA VAL A 286 1.05 11.84 -29.95
C VAL A 286 1.11 10.61 -29.05
N LEU A 287 1.73 10.77 -27.89
CA LEU A 287 1.71 9.76 -26.85
C LEU A 287 0.31 9.62 -26.25
N GLU A 288 -0.21 8.40 -26.20
CA GLU A 288 -1.50 8.12 -25.56
C GLU A 288 -1.28 7.51 -24.17
N THR A 289 -2.00 8.00 -23.16
CA THR A 289 -1.89 7.53 -21.76
C THR A 289 -3.25 7.23 -21.17
N GLY A 290 -3.30 6.28 -20.22
CA GLY A 290 -4.54 5.94 -19.52
C GLY A 290 -5.63 5.38 -20.43
N VAL A 291 -5.25 4.66 -21.50
CA VAL A 291 -6.16 4.15 -22.52
C VAL A 291 -7.05 3.05 -21.93
N PRO A 292 -8.37 3.28 -21.79
CA PRO A 292 -9.27 2.26 -21.24
C PRO A 292 -9.56 1.19 -22.30
N VAL A 293 -9.57 -0.07 -21.86
CA VAL A 293 -9.98 -1.23 -22.65
C VAL A 293 -11.11 -1.93 -21.92
N GLU A 294 -12.27 -2.03 -22.55
CA GLU A 294 -13.44 -2.72 -22.01
C GLU A 294 -13.73 -3.99 -22.82
N VAL A 295 -14.03 -5.07 -22.11
CA VAL A 295 -14.54 -6.31 -22.70
C VAL A 295 -15.90 -6.63 -22.08
N VAL A 296 -16.89 -6.74 -22.95
CA VAL A 296 -18.27 -7.08 -22.61
C VAL A 296 -18.58 -8.48 -23.11
N LEU A 297 -19.04 -9.34 -22.19
CA LEU A 297 -19.45 -10.71 -22.45
C LEU A 297 -20.93 -10.89 -22.06
N ASN A 298 -21.78 -11.21 -23.03
CA ASN A 298 -23.22 -11.36 -22.81
C ASN A 298 -23.59 -12.85 -22.67
N THR A 299 -23.43 -13.41 -21.48
CA THR A 299 -23.90 -14.77 -21.19
C THR A 299 -25.39 -14.79 -20.87
N SER A 300 -26.02 -15.96 -20.96
CA SER A 300 -27.42 -16.21 -20.57
C SER A 300 -27.68 -15.98 -19.09
N ALA A 301 -26.64 -16.12 -18.25
CA ALA A 301 -26.74 -15.86 -16.82
C ALA A 301 -26.71 -14.35 -16.53
N GLU A 302 -25.73 -13.64 -17.11
CA GLU A 302 -25.55 -12.20 -16.93
C GLU A 302 -24.65 -11.57 -18.00
N ARG A 303 -24.83 -10.26 -18.20
CA ARG A 303 -23.88 -9.39 -18.90
C ARG A 303 -22.71 -9.07 -17.97
N GLN A 304 -21.50 -9.36 -18.41
CA GLN A 304 -20.26 -9.11 -17.70
C GLN A 304 -19.47 -8.06 -18.46
N ALA A 305 -19.18 -6.92 -17.83
CA ALA A 305 -18.35 -5.86 -18.40
C ALA A 305 -17.16 -5.68 -17.48
N LEU A 306 -15.96 -6.01 -17.97
CA LEU A 306 -14.71 -5.86 -17.23
C LEU A 306 -13.78 -4.96 -18.04
N SER A 307 -13.04 -4.11 -17.33
CA SER A 307 -12.14 -3.14 -17.93
C SER A 307 -10.72 -3.31 -17.41
N ALA A 308 -9.76 -2.98 -18.25
CA ALA A 308 -8.37 -2.78 -17.88
C ALA A 308 -7.85 -1.51 -18.55
N THR A 309 -6.73 -0.98 -18.08
CA THR A 309 -6.16 0.27 -18.59
C THR A 309 -4.76 0.01 -19.10
N ILE A 310 -4.46 0.50 -20.31
CA ILE A 310 -3.09 0.60 -20.79
C ILE A 310 -2.54 1.95 -20.33
N GLU A 311 -1.52 1.91 -19.48
CA GLU A 311 -0.96 3.12 -18.87
C GLU A 311 -0.40 4.09 -19.93
N ARG A 312 0.24 3.55 -20.98
CA ARG A 312 1.00 4.34 -21.96
C ARG A 312 1.20 3.61 -23.29
N ILE A 313 1.07 4.32 -24.42
CA ILE A 313 1.37 3.83 -25.77
C ILE A 313 2.08 4.92 -26.59
N GLU A 314 3.36 4.70 -26.92
CA GLU A 314 4.14 5.60 -27.80
C GLU A 314 3.56 5.69 -29.23
N PRO A 315 3.79 6.80 -29.95
CA PRO A 315 3.42 6.92 -31.37
C PRO A 315 3.96 5.75 -32.21
N GLY A 316 3.09 5.08 -32.95
CA GLY A 316 3.41 3.91 -33.78
C GLY A 316 3.72 2.62 -32.99
N ALA A 317 3.64 2.64 -31.66
CA ALA A 317 3.86 1.46 -30.84
C ALA A 317 2.57 0.68 -30.59
N THR A 318 2.73 -0.55 -30.12
CA THR A 318 1.63 -1.44 -29.74
C THR A 318 1.81 -1.86 -28.29
N ALA A 319 0.74 -1.79 -27.51
CA ALA A 319 0.66 -2.29 -26.15
C ALA A 319 -0.38 -3.41 -26.06
N THR A 320 -0.23 -4.31 -25.09
CA THR A 320 -1.19 -5.40 -24.87
C THR A 320 -1.63 -5.38 -23.42
N VAL A 321 -2.93 -5.52 -23.19
CA VAL A 321 -3.53 -5.60 -21.85
C VAL A 321 -4.29 -6.91 -21.68
N GLU A 322 -4.23 -7.45 -20.47
CA GLU A 322 -5.01 -8.61 -20.06
C GLU A 322 -6.32 -8.15 -19.40
N VAL A 323 -7.44 -8.71 -19.83
CA VAL A 323 -8.74 -8.57 -19.16
C VAL A 323 -9.21 -9.97 -18.72
N SER A 324 -9.26 -10.19 -17.41
CA SER A 324 -9.59 -11.48 -16.78
C SER A 324 -10.63 -11.31 -15.66
N GLY A 325 -11.12 -12.42 -15.11
CA GLY A 325 -12.14 -12.44 -14.05
C GLY A 325 -13.58 -12.69 -14.53
N PHE A 326 -13.76 -13.06 -15.80
CA PHE A 326 -15.06 -13.44 -16.34
C PHE A 326 -15.51 -14.80 -15.80
N LYS A 327 -16.79 -14.88 -15.43
CA LYS A 327 -17.46 -16.15 -15.15
C LYS A 327 -17.73 -16.89 -16.47
N PRO A 328 -17.45 -18.20 -16.53
CA PRO A 328 -17.71 -18.99 -17.74
C PRO A 328 -19.22 -19.11 -18.00
N GLY A 329 -19.57 -19.21 -19.28
CA GLY A 329 -20.94 -19.50 -19.71
C GLY A 329 -21.32 -20.97 -19.50
N GLN A 330 -22.55 -21.30 -19.89
CA GLN A 330 -23.04 -22.67 -19.92
C GLN A 330 -22.36 -23.49 -21.01
N LEU A 331 -22.32 -24.80 -20.83
CA LEU A 331 -21.75 -25.70 -21.83
C LEU A 331 -22.57 -25.65 -23.14
N ASN A 332 -21.86 -25.54 -24.27
CA ASN A 332 -22.37 -25.32 -25.63
C ASN A 332 -23.10 -23.99 -25.82
N GLU A 333 -22.86 -23.01 -24.95
CA GLU A 333 -23.36 -21.66 -25.11
C GLU A 333 -22.43 -20.87 -26.05
N THR A 334 -23.02 -20.20 -27.05
CA THR A 334 -22.33 -19.19 -27.86
C THR A 334 -22.81 -17.82 -27.42
N VAL A 335 -21.89 -16.97 -27.00
CA VAL A 335 -22.16 -15.63 -26.48
C VAL A 335 -21.54 -14.57 -27.39
N GLU A 336 -22.17 -13.41 -27.45
CA GLU A 336 -21.60 -12.23 -28.10
C GLU A 336 -20.56 -11.60 -27.18
N THR A 337 -19.43 -11.23 -27.78
CA THR A 337 -18.35 -10.52 -27.12
C THR A 337 -18.06 -9.23 -27.86
N THR A 338 -18.03 -8.12 -27.13
CA THR A 338 -17.64 -6.81 -27.64
C THR A 338 -16.39 -6.34 -26.89
N ILE A 339 -15.37 -5.94 -27.64
CA ILE A 339 -14.14 -5.35 -27.13
C ILE A 339 -14.10 -3.92 -27.63
N SER A 340 -13.84 -2.97 -26.74
CA SER A 340 -13.71 -1.56 -27.08
C SER A 340 -12.49 -0.94 -26.41
N VAL A 341 -11.88 0.03 -27.08
CA VAL A 341 -10.68 0.74 -26.63
C VAL A 341 -10.91 2.24 -26.80
N GLY A 342 -10.62 3.07 -25.80
CA GLY A 342 -10.84 4.51 -25.93
C GLY A 342 -12.33 4.88 -26.13
N PRO A 343 -12.66 6.10 -26.57
CA PRO A 343 -11.78 7.01 -27.32
C PRO A 343 -10.76 7.73 -26.45
N VAL A 344 -9.67 8.20 -27.08
CA VAL A 344 -8.71 9.15 -26.49
C VAL A 344 -9.02 10.59 -26.88
N GLU A 345 -8.44 11.55 -26.17
CA GLU A 345 -8.66 12.97 -26.42
C GLU A 345 -8.26 13.34 -27.86
N PHE A 346 -9.12 14.11 -28.54
CA PHE A 346 -8.93 14.56 -29.94
C PHE A 346 -8.86 13.46 -31.01
N GLU A 347 -9.16 12.21 -30.69
CA GLU A 347 -9.31 11.14 -31.67
C GLU A 347 -10.48 11.44 -32.62
N GLN A 348 -10.22 11.44 -33.93
CA GLN A 348 -11.24 11.74 -34.94
C GLN A 348 -11.91 10.49 -35.50
N ASN A 349 -11.24 9.34 -35.42
CA ASN A 349 -11.73 8.08 -35.96
C ASN A 349 -11.86 7.06 -34.85
N GLU A 350 -13.09 6.77 -34.44
CA GLU A 350 -13.41 5.80 -33.39
C GLU A 350 -13.93 4.46 -33.98
N ASP A 351 -14.09 4.36 -35.30
CA ASP A 351 -14.71 3.18 -35.93
C ASP A 351 -13.83 1.92 -35.83
N ASN A 352 -12.53 2.09 -35.64
CA ASN A 352 -11.51 1.05 -35.47
C ASN A 352 -11.20 0.73 -33.99
N ASN A 353 -11.96 1.33 -33.07
CA ASN A 353 -11.79 1.15 -31.64
C ASN A 353 -12.67 0.04 -31.05
N ALA A 354 -13.48 -0.63 -31.88
CA ALA A 354 -14.35 -1.70 -31.44
C ALA A 354 -14.17 -2.97 -32.29
N LEU A 355 -14.16 -4.12 -31.63
CA LEU A 355 -14.18 -5.44 -32.24
C LEU A 355 -15.32 -6.26 -31.62
N THR A 356 -16.21 -6.79 -32.46
CA THR A 356 -17.27 -7.70 -32.02
C THR A 356 -17.03 -9.08 -32.61
N GLY A 357 -17.26 -10.12 -31.82
CA GLY A 357 -17.20 -11.51 -32.25
C GLY A 357 -18.04 -12.39 -31.32
N THR A 358 -17.86 -13.71 -31.44
CA THR A 358 -18.56 -14.67 -30.58
C THR A 358 -17.58 -15.59 -29.86
N LEU A 359 -18.00 -16.05 -28.69
CA LEU A 359 -17.28 -17.00 -27.87
C LEU A 359 -18.18 -18.21 -27.61
N THR A 360 -17.70 -19.41 -27.91
CA THR A 360 -18.42 -20.65 -27.64
C THR A 360 -17.74 -21.42 -26.51
N PHE A 361 -18.49 -21.75 -25.46
CA PHE A 361 -18.04 -22.58 -24.35
C PHE A 361 -18.25 -24.07 -24.69
N GLY A 362 -17.20 -24.74 -25.15
CA GLY A 362 -17.20 -26.14 -25.57
C GLY A 362 -16.86 -27.15 -24.48
N MET A 363 -17.04 -28.43 -24.80
CA MET A 363 -16.64 -29.56 -23.94
C MET A 363 -15.13 -29.71 -23.76
#